data_AF-A0A8S3ENZ0-F1
#
_entry.id   AF-A0A8S3ENZ0-F1
#
_cell.length_a   1.000
_cell.length_b   1.000
_cell.length_c   1.000
_cell.angle_alpha   90.00
_cell.angle_beta   90.00
_cell.angle_gamma   90.00
#
_symmetry.space_group_name_H-M   'P 1'
#
loop_
_entity.id
_entity.type
_entity.pdbx_description
1 polymer ?
#
loop_
_entity_poly.entity_id
_entity_poly.type
_entity_poly.pdbx_seq_one_letter_code
_entity_poly.pdbx_strand_id
1 'polypeptide(L)'
;MLDTIRPFLHSRLRTATLRNDFEGTAVLINLLLRNYLHYNLYSQAQKLVLKSVFPDHASNNEWARYLYYLGRIRAMQLEYTKAHQNLLTAIRKAPQQTAVGFRQNAHKFLITVELLLGDIPDKATFKNPQLKRSLDPYYQLTLAVRAGDLSRFKEVLDAFSDRFQQEKTWSLIIRLRHNVIKAGIKMISLSYTKISFSDVAQKLQLDSPEDAEYIVAK
;
A
#
# COMPACT_ATOMS: atom_id res chain seq x y z
N MET A 1 7.56 -12.17 -23.37
CA MET A 1 8.17 -11.09 -24.19
C MET A 1 8.79 -9.94 -23.39
N LEU A 2 8.38 -9.61 -22.15
CA LEU A 2 9.04 -8.53 -21.40
C LEU A 2 10.25 -8.96 -20.56
N ASP A 3 10.42 -10.26 -20.27
CA ASP A 3 11.62 -10.75 -19.55
C ASP A 3 12.91 -10.59 -20.36
N THR A 4 12.82 -10.76 -21.68
CA THR A 4 13.93 -10.58 -22.64
C THR A 4 14.35 -9.12 -22.79
N ILE A 5 13.47 -8.16 -22.45
CA ILE A 5 13.75 -6.72 -22.53
C ILE A 5 14.53 -6.23 -21.31
N ARG A 6 14.46 -6.93 -20.16
CA ARG A 6 15.21 -6.55 -18.95
C ARG A 6 16.72 -6.43 -19.15
N PRO A 7 17.44 -7.43 -19.73
CA PRO A 7 18.88 -7.31 -19.94
C PRO A 7 19.23 -6.16 -20.89
N PHE A 8 18.40 -5.89 -21.90
CA PHE A 8 18.55 -4.73 -22.78
C PHE A 8 18.42 -3.40 -22.01
N LEU A 9 17.41 -3.28 -21.15
CA LEU A 9 17.22 -2.09 -20.30
C LEU A 9 18.37 -1.92 -19.29
N HIS A 10 18.91 -2.99 -18.72
CA HIS A 10 20.08 -2.93 -17.83
C HIS A 10 21.35 -2.49 -18.56
N SER A 11 21.58 -2.98 -19.77
CA SER A 11 22.69 -2.54 -20.61
C SER A 11 22.58 -1.05 -20.92
N ARG A 12 21.39 -0.58 -21.32
CA ARG A 12 21.12 0.84 -21.58
C ARG A 12 21.26 1.71 -20.35
N LEU A 13 20.80 1.25 -19.18
CA LEU A 13 20.97 1.96 -17.92
C LEU A 13 22.45 2.18 -17.62
N ARG A 14 23.28 1.15 -17.75
CA ARG A 14 24.73 1.25 -17.54
C ARG A 14 25.37 2.27 -18.50
N THR A 15 24.98 2.26 -19.77
CA THR A 15 25.48 3.24 -20.76
C THR A 15 25.01 4.66 -20.45
N ALA A 16 23.76 4.86 -20.04
CA ALA A 16 23.21 6.17 -19.68
C ALA A 16 23.89 6.76 -18.44
N THR A 17 24.14 5.94 -17.42
CA THR A 17 24.88 6.34 -16.22
C THR A 17 26.32 6.73 -16.55
N LEU A 18 27.00 5.99 -17.44
CA LEU A 18 28.36 6.35 -17.89
C LEU A 18 28.40 7.65 -18.70
N ARG A 19 27.32 8.00 -19.41
CA ARG A 19 27.20 9.22 -20.21
C ARG A 19 26.67 10.42 -19.43
N ASN A 20 26.40 10.26 -18.12
CA ASN A 20 25.76 11.27 -17.27
C ASN A 20 24.41 11.78 -17.80
N ASP A 21 23.66 10.94 -18.50
CA ASP A 21 22.29 11.27 -18.92
C ASP A 21 21.33 11.03 -17.75
N PHE A 22 21.05 12.09 -16.99
CA PHE A 22 20.20 12.03 -15.80
C PHE A 22 18.73 11.73 -16.12
N GLU A 23 18.19 12.27 -17.21
CA GLU A 23 16.79 12.07 -17.57
C GLU A 23 16.56 10.67 -18.13
N GLY A 24 17.43 10.21 -19.03
CA GLY A 24 17.39 8.84 -19.54
C GLY A 24 17.55 7.81 -18.43
N THR A 25 18.45 8.05 -17.47
CA THR A 25 18.64 7.18 -16.30
C THR A 25 17.36 7.09 -15.45
N ALA A 26 16.70 8.21 -15.16
CA ALA A 26 15.46 8.23 -14.37
C ALA A 26 14.32 7.44 -15.04
N VAL A 27 14.12 7.64 -16.35
CA VAL A 27 13.09 6.94 -17.12
C VAL A 27 13.38 5.44 -17.17
N LEU A 28 14.63 5.04 -17.42
CA LEU A 28 15.03 3.64 -17.47
C LEU A 28 14.82 2.92 -16.12
N ILE A 29 15.16 3.58 -15.01
CA ILE A 29 14.89 3.06 -13.67
C ILE A 29 13.37 2.85 -13.47
N ASN A 30 12.55 3.84 -13.81
CA ASN A 30 11.11 3.74 -13.66
C ASN A 30 10.48 2.65 -14.54
N LEU A 31 10.99 2.45 -15.76
CA LEU A 31 10.56 1.35 -16.64
C LEU A 31 10.94 -0.02 -16.07
N LEU A 32 12.16 -0.17 -15.55
CA LEU A 32 12.61 -1.40 -14.90
C LEU A 32 11.77 -1.71 -13.65
N LEU A 33 11.53 -0.73 -12.78
CA LEU A 33 10.70 -0.89 -11.58
C LEU A 33 9.26 -1.27 -11.94
N ARG A 34 8.67 -0.63 -12.95
CA ARG A 34 7.34 -0.98 -13.44
C ARG A 34 7.28 -2.43 -13.94
N ASN A 35 8.31 -2.87 -14.66
CA ASN A 35 8.41 -4.24 -15.12
C ASN A 35 8.49 -5.22 -13.94
N TYR A 36 9.38 -4.98 -12.97
CA TYR A 36 9.50 -5.86 -11.80
C TYR A 36 8.21 -5.94 -10.98
N LEU A 37 7.51 -4.83 -10.81
CA LEU A 37 6.20 -4.79 -10.15
C LEU A 37 5.11 -5.52 -10.94
N HIS A 38 5.21 -5.59 -12.27
CA HIS A 38 4.27 -6.34 -13.09
C HIS A 38 4.43 -7.86 -12.89
N TYR A 39 5.66 -8.34 -12.72
CA TYR A 39 5.96 -9.76 -12.47
C TYR A 39 6.04 -10.12 -10.98
N ASN A 40 5.65 -9.22 -10.07
CA ASN A 40 5.71 -9.40 -8.61
C ASN A 40 7.13 -9.75 -8.07
N LEU A 41 8.18 -9.33 -8.78
CA LEU A 41 9.58 -9.59 -8.42
C LEU A 41 10.12 -8.51 -7.46
N TYR A 42 9.54 -8.41 -6.27
CA TYR A 42 9.85 -7.35 -5.30
C TYR A 42 11.30 -7.39 -4.80
N SER A 43 11.88 -8.56 -4.59
CA SER A 43 13.27 -8.71 -4.12
C SER A 43 14.29 -8.21 -5.15
N GLN A 44 14.01 -8.39 -6.45
CA GLN A 44 14.87 -7.88 -7.52
C GLN A 44 14.75 -6.37 -7.66
N ALA A 45 13.52 -5.83 -7.54
CA ALA A 45 13.28 -4.39 -7.54
C ALA A 45 14.02 -3.70 -6.38
N GLN A 46 14.02 -4.29 -5.19
CA GLN A 46 14.78 -3.78 -4.05
C GLN A 46 16.28 -3.74 -4.31
N LYS A 47 16.85 -4.83 -4.85
CA LYS A 47 18.27 -4.88 -5.20
C LYS A 47 18.66 -3.80 -6.21
N LEU A 48 17.76 -3.48 -7.15
CA LEU A 48 17.95 -2.37 -8.06
C LEU A 48 17.98 -1.04 -7.30
N VAL A 49 16.95 -0.75 -6.50
CA VAL A 49 16.85 0.50 -5.71
C VAL A 49 18.06 0.72 -4.81
N LEU A 50 18.58 -0.34 -4.17
CA LEU A 50 19.75 -0.23 -3.29
C LEU A 50 21.05 0.10 -4.05
N LYS A 51 21.14 -0.26 -5.33
CA LYS A 51 22.34 -0.07 -6.16
C LYS A 51 22.26 1.16 -7.07
N SER A 52 21.05 1.61 -7.42
CA SER A 52 20.84 2.76 -8.27
C SER A 52 20.67 4.03 -7.44
N VAL A 53 21.44 5.07 -7.73
CA VAL A 53 21.14 6.43 -7.24
C VAL A 53 20.15 7.06 -8.20
N PHE A 54 19.01 7.51 -7.68
CA PHE A 54 18.05 8.25 -8.51
C PHE A 54 18.55 9.69 -8.69
N PRO A 55 18.61 10.22 -9.92
CA PRO A 55 19.22 11.51 -10.16
C PRO A 55 18.34 12.68 -9.70
N ASP A 56 18.94 13.65 -9.02
CA ASP A 56 18.23 14.81 -8.45
C ASP A 56 17.66 15.76 -9.52
N HIS A 57 18.31 15.84 -10.69
CA HIS A 57 17.89 16.67 -11.83
C HIS A 57 16.72 16.10 -12.65
N ALA A 58 16.16 14.95 -12.27
CA ALA A 58 15.05 14.36 -12.99
C ALA A 58 13.76 15.20 -12.89
N SER A 59 12.90 15.08 -13.90
CA SER A 59 11.59 15.73 -13.91
C SER A 59 10.76 15.34 -12.67
N ASN A 60 10.01 16.30 -12.12
CA ASN A 60 9.09 16.07 -10.99
C ASN A 60 8.10 14.92 -11.27
N ASN A 61 7.71 14.72 -12.53
CA ASN A 61 6.83 13.63 -12.94
C ASN A 61 7.49 12.25 -12.79
N GLU A 62 8.77 12.13 -13.14
CA GLU A 62 9.54 10.89 -12.97
C GLU A 62 9.83 10.62 -11.50
N TRP A 63 10.11 11.67 -10.72
CA TRP A 63 10.22 11.58 -9.26
C TRP A 63 8.94 11.06 -8.61
N ALA A 64 7.76 11.57 -9.02
CA ALA A 64 6.49 11.11 -8.49
C ALA A 64 6.24 9.62 -8.79
N ARG A 65 6.58 9.16 -9.99
CA ARG A 65 6.47 7.74 -10.38
C ARG A 65 7.44 6.86 -9.59
N TYR A 66 8.69 7.31 -9.46
CA TYR A 66 9.71 6.60 -8.71
C TYR A 66 9.31 6.41 -7.25
N LEU A 67 8.86 7.48 -6.59
CA LEU A 67 8.40 7.44 -5.19
C LEU A 67 7.18 6.53 -5.01
N TYR A 68 6.25 6.51 -5.98
CA TYR A 68 5.12 5.58 -5.97
C TYR A 68 5.59 4.10 -6.03
N TYR A 69 6.51 3.77 -6.94
CA TYR A 69 7.05 2.41 -7.03
C TYR A 69 7.85 2.03 -5.78
N LEU A 70 8.64 2.96 -5.26
CA LEU A 70 9.41 2.76 -4.03
C LEU A 70 8.48 2.52 -2.83
N GLY A 71 7.39 3.29 -2.72
CA GLY A 71 6.36 3.09 -1.70
C GLY A 71 5.74 1.69 -1.76
N ARG A 72 5.42 1.21 -2.96
CA ARG A 72 4.89 -0.16 -3.16
C ARG A 72 5.87 -1.25 -2.74
N ILE A 73 7.15 -1.10 -3.09
CA ILE A 73 8.20 -2.07 -2.72
C ILE A 73 8.36 -2.11 -1.20
N ARG A 74 8.44 -0.94 -0.55
CA ARG A 74 8.57 -0.84 0.91
C ARG A 74 7.34 -1.38 1.65
N ALA A 75 6.13 -1.14 1.13
CA ALA A 75 4.90 -1.69 1.70
C ALA A 75 4.91 -3.23 1.70
N MET A 76 5.45 -3.86 0.65
CA MET A 76 5.58 -5.32 0.61
C MET A 76 6.62 -5.86 1.60
N GLN A 77 7.66 -5.08 1.89
CA GLN A 77 8.73 -5.38 2.86
C GLN A 77 8.34 -5.13 4.32
N LEU A 78 7.07 -4.80 4.61
CA LEU A 78 6.57 -4.48 5.94
C LEU A 78 7.10 -3.15 6.52
N GLU A 79 7.80 -2.33 5.73
CA GLU A 79 8.24 -0.99 6.14
C GLU A 79 7.13 0.06 5.90
N TYR A 80 6.01 -0.05 6.62
CA TYR A 80 4.82 0.74 6.36
C TYR A 80 5.02 2.25 6.55
N THR A 81 5.76 2.69 7.58
CA THR A 81 6.00 4.11 7.87
C THR A 81 6.77 4.81 6.73
N LYS A 82 7.83 4.16 6.24
CA LYS A 82 8.62 4.68 5.11
C LYS A 82 7.83 4.62 3.80
N ALA A 83 7.00 3.60 3.62
CA ALA A 83 6.12 3.49 2.46
C ALA A 83 5.10 4.63 2.42
N HIS A 84 4.49 4.96 3.56
CA HIS A 84 3.54 6.06 3.71
C HIS A 84 4.15 7.42 3.33
N GLN A 85 5.31 7.76 3.89
CA GLN A 85 6.02 9.00 3.56
C GLN A 85 6.34 9.13 2.06
N ASN A 86 6.79 8.04 1.43
CA ASN A 86 7.06 8.01 0.00
C ASN A 86 5.80 8.20 -0.84
N LEU A 87 4.68 7.58 -0.45
CA LEU A 87 3.41 7.72 -1.17
C LEU A 87 2.84 9.13 -1.03
N LEU A 88 2.94 9.74 0.16
CA LEU A 88 2.53 11.13 0.38
C LEU A 88 3.34 12.11 -0.48
N THR A 89 4.67 11.95 -0.49
CA THR A 89 5.55 12.78 -1.32
C THR A 89 5.29 12.57 -2.82
N ALA A 90 5.00 11.34 -3.26
CA ALA A 90 4.59 11.05 -4.63
C ALA A 90 3.31 11.79 -5.04
N ILE A 91 2.28 11.79 -4.18
CA ILE A 91 1.01 12.47 -4.43
C ILE A 91 1.19 13.99 -4.47
N ARG A 92 2.03 14.55 -3.60
CA ARG A 92 2.34 16.00 -3.59
C ARG A 92 3.09 16.45 -4.84
N LYS A 93 4.01 15.63 -5.35
CA LYS A 93 4.79 15.92 -6.56
C LYS A 93 4.03 15.66 -7.87
N ALA A 94 2.91 14.94 -7.83
CA ALA A 94 2.09 14.67 -9.01
C ALA A 94 1.31 15.92 -9.46
N PRO A 95 1.09 16.11 -10.77
CA PRO A 95 0.31 17.25 -11.28
C PRO A 95 -1.15 17.16 -10.82
N GLN A 96 -1.70 18.29 -10.36
CA GLN A 96 -2.99 18.33 -9.68
C GLN A 96 -4.19 18.06 -10.59
N GLN A 97 -4.17 18.55 -11.84
CA GLN A 97 -5.37 18.58 -12.70
C GLN A 97 -5.41 17.47 -13.78
N THR A 98 -4.28 17.00 -14.28
CA THR A 98 -4.24 16.11 -15.46
C THR A 98 -4.12 14.62 -15.13
N ALA A 99 -3.48 14.25 -14.01
CA ALA A 99 -3.13 12.86 -13.69
C ALA A 99 -4.12 12.16 -12.75
N VAL A 100 -5.42 12.23 -13.06
CA VAL A 100 -6.49 11.69 -12.19
C VAL A 100 -6.33 10.19 -11.92
N GLY A 101 -5.99 9.38 -12.95
CA GLY A 101 -5.82 7.93 -12.79
C GLY A 101 -4.63 7.53 -11.92
N PHE A 102 -3.49 8.22 -12.07
CA PHE A 102 -2.32 8.00 -11.20
C PHE A 102 -2.65 8.35 -9.75
N ARG A 103 -3.33 9.48 -9.53
CA ARG A 103 -3.78 9.91 -8.20
C ARG A 103 -4.74 8.91 -7.57
N GLN A 104 -5.72 8.42 -8.30
CA GLN A 104 -6.63 7.38 -7.81
C GLN A 104 -5.85 6.16 -7.32
N ASN A 105 -4.91 5.64 -8.13
CA ASN A 105 -4.12 4.47 -7.76
C ASN A 105 -3.15 4.73 -6.59
N ALA A 106 -2.56 5.93 -6.52
CA ALA A 106 -1.70 6.33 -5.43
C ALA A 106 -2.48 6.47 -4.12
N HIS A 107 -3.67 7.07 -4.15
CA HIS A 107 -4.54 7.20 -2.97
C HIS A 107 -5.08 5.86 -2.48
N LYS A 108 -5.48 4.95 -3.39
CA LYS A 108 -5.87 3.58 -3.01
C LYS A 108 -4.76 2.88 -2.22
N PHE A 109 -3.53 2.92 -2.74
CA PHE A 109 -2.37 2.34 -2.05
C PHE A 109 -2.06 3.08 -0.74
N LEU A 110 -2.12 4.41 -0.71
CA LEU A 110 -1.89 5.19 0.51
C LEU A 110 -2.85 4.77 1.62
N ILE A 111 -4.15 4.69 1.33
CA ILE A 111 -5.18 4.29 2.30
C ILE A 111 -4.91 2.86 2.80
N THR A 112 -4.54 1.93 1.93
CA THR A 112 -4.19 0.57 2.40
C THR A 112 -3.00 0.56 3.35
N VAL A 113 -2.00 1.42 3.13
CA VAL A 113 -0.83 1.52 4.01
C VAL A 113 -1.17 2.24 5.32
N GLU A 114 -2.02 3.26 5.30
CA GLU A 114 -2.52 3.94 6.51
C GLU A 114 -3.31 2.98 7.40
N LEU A 115 -4.23 2.22 6.80
CA LEU A 115 -4.94 1.15 7.51
C LEU A 115 -3.98 0.07 8.04
N LEU A 116 -2.85 -0.16 7.34
CA LEU A 116 -1.83 -1.09 7.80
C LEU A 116 -1.02 -0.57 9.01
N LEU A 117 -0.93 0.75 9.16
CA LEU A 117 -0.34 1.41 10.33
C LEU A 117 -1.31 1.50 11.51
N GLY A 118 -2.61 1.27 11.27
CA GLY A 118 -3.67 1.46 12.26
C GLY A 118 -4.17 2.90 12.34
N ASP A 119 -3.75 3.75 11.41
CA ASP A 119 -4.23 5.13 11.28
C ASP A 119 -5.47 5.16 10.37
N ILE A 120 -6.47 5.94 10.78
CA ILE A 120 -7.72 6.07 10.02
C ILE A 120 -7.57 7.24 9.03
N PRO A 121 -7.77 7.02 7.72
CA PRO A 121 -7.65 8.09 6.73
C PRO A 121 -8.75 9.14 6.87
N ASP A 122 -8.44 10.38 6.51
CA ASP A 122 -9.38 11.50 6.61
C ASP A 122 -10.55 11.36 5.62
N LYS A 123 -11.77 11.66 6.09
CA LYS A 123 -13.01 11.64 5.30
C LYS A 123 -12.95 12.62 4.13
N ALA A 124 -12.15 13.68 4.23
CA ALA A 124 -11.96 14.65 3.15
C ALA A 124 -11.40 14.00 1.87
N THR A 125 -10.53 12.99 1.98
CA THR A 125 -9.93 12.30 0.84
C THR A 125 -10.98 11.57 0.00
N PHE A 126 -12.04 11.06 0.64
CA PHE A 126 -13.13 10.30 0.01
C PHE A 126 -14.23 11.17 -0.62
N LYS A 127 -14.29 12.48 -0.27
CA LYS A 127 -15.31 13.41 -0.79
C LYS A 127 -15.00 13.93 -2.20
N ASN A 128 -13.77 13.76 -2.69
CA ASN A 128 -13.39 14.21 -4.02
C ASN A 128 -14.22 13.48 -5.10
N PRO A 129 -14.99 14.18 -5.95
CA PRO A 129 -15.95 13.56 -6.87
C PRO A 129 -15.28 12.67 -7.92
N GLN A 130 -14.07 13.02 -8.36
CA GLN A 130 -13.27 12.22 -9.28
C GLN A 130 -12.74 10.92 -8.67
N LEU A 131 -12.65 10.84 -7.34
CA LEU A 131 -12.03 9.77 -6.60
C LEU A 131 -13.08 8.82 -5.99
N LYS A 132 -14.26 9.36 -5.64
CA LYS A 132 -15.35 8.68 -4.92
C LYS A 132 -15.69 7.29 -5.48
N ARG A 133 -15.95 7.17 -6.79
CA ARG A 133 -16.34 5.88 -7.41
C ARG A 133 -15.27 4.80 -7.31
N SER A 134 -14.00 5.20 -7.40
CA SER A 134 -12.86 4.28 -7.32
C SER A 134 -12.48 3.91 -5.90
N LEU A 135 -12.82 4.77 -4.93
CA LEU A 135 -12.46 4.61 -3.52
C LEU A 135 -13.57 3.98 -2.68
N ASP A 136 -14.78 3.79 -3.22
CA ASP A 136 -15.91 3.22 -2.50
C ASP A 136 -15.60 1.85 -1.84
N PRO A 137 -14.95 0.87 -2.51
CA PRO A 137 -14.58 -0.40 -1.87
C PRO A 137 -13.58 -0.21 -0.72
N TYR A 138 -12.63 0.71 -0.89
CA TYR A 138 -11.65 1.05 0.15
C TYR A 138 -12.29 1.81 1.30
N TYR A 139 -13.33 2.61 1.04
CA TYR A 139 -14.10 3.28 2.07
C TYR A 139 -14.86 2.28 2.94
N GLN A 140 -15.55 1.30 2.34
CA GLN A 140 -16.20 0.22 3.11
C GLN A 140 -15.19 -0.58 3.95
N LEU A 141 -14.00 -0.84 3.39
CA LEU A 141 -12.90 -1.46 4.12
C LEU A 141 -12.47 -0.63 5.33
N THR A 142 -12.32 0.70 5.18
CA THR A 142 -11.97 1.59 6.31
C THR A 142 -13.03 1.58 7.40
N LEU A 143 -14.33 1.47 7.04
CA LEU A 143 -15.42 1.40 8.01
C LEU A 143 -15.39 0.10 8.80
N ALA A 144 -15.13 -1.04 8.14
CA ALA A 144 -14.98 -2.33 8.80
C ALA A 144 -13.77 -2.34 9.76
N VAL A 145 -12.61 -1.82 9.32
CA VAL A 145 -11.40 -1.73 10.15
C VAL A 145 -11.63 -0.81 11.36
N ARG A 146 -12.32 0.32 11.18
CA ARG A 146 -12.65 1.24 12.27
C ARG A 146 -13.61 0.63 13.30
N ALA A 147 -14.58 -0.16 12.84
CA ALA A 147 -15.51 -0.84 13.73
C ALA A 147 -14.88 -2.03 14.48
N GLY A 148 -13.76 -2.56 13.98
CA GLY A 148 -13.13 -3.77 14.53
C GLY A 148 -13.95 -5.04 14.26
N ASP A 149 -14.81 -5.02 13.25
CA ASP A 149 -15.76 -6.09 12.94
C ASP A 149 -15.21 -7.02 11.85
N LEU A 150 -14.91 -8.27 12.23
CA LEU A 150 -14.35 -9.27 11.33
C LEU A 150 -15.37 -9.80 10.32
N SER A 151 -16.66 -9.86 10.68
CA SER A 151 -17.72 -10.34 9.77
C SER A 151 -17.88 -9.39 8.58
N ARG A 152 -18.08 -8.10 8.86
CA ARG A 152 -18.15 -7.05 7.84
C ARG A 152 -16.89 -6.97 7.00
N PHE A 153 -15.71 -7.15 7.62
CA PHE A 153 -14.46 -7.21 6.86
C PHE A 153 -14.48 -8.38 5.86
N LYS A 154 -14.91 -9.58 6.27
CA LYS A 154 -15.01 -10.75 5.39
C LYS A 154 -16.02 -10.55 4.26
N GLU A 155 -17.20 -10.00 4.56
CA GLU A 155 -18.21 -9.70 3.54
C GLU A 155 -17.68 -8.73 2.46
N VAL A 156 -16.99 -7.67 2.88
CA VAL A 156 -16.38 -6.70 1.96
C VAL A 156 -15.25 -7.35 1.13
N LEU A 157 -14.47 -8.25 1.74
CA LEU A 157 -13.45 -9.00 1.00
C LEU A 157 -14.04 -9.90 -0.07
N ASP A 158 -15.12 -10.62 0.24
CA ASP A 158 -15.76 -11.54 -0.69
C ASP A 158 -16.42 -10.75 -1.83
N ALA A 159 -17.09 -9.63 -1.52
CA ALA A 159 -17.75 -8.77 -2.51
C ALA A 159 -16.79 -8.06 -3.50
N PHE A 160 -15.58 -7.69 -3.06
CA PHE A 160 -14.64 -6.91 -3.87
C PHE A 160 -13.31 -7.62 -4.19
N SER A 161 -13.24 -8.93 -3.94
CA SER A 161 -12.07 -9.78 -4.18
C SER A 161 -11.44 -9.56 -5.56
N ASP A 162 -12.25 -9.62 -6.62
CA ASP A 162 -11.79 -9.46 -8.01
C ASP A 162 -11.12 -8.10 -8.26
N ARG A 163 -11.68 -7.01 -7.69
CA ARG A 163 -11.10 -5.67 -7.84
C ARG A 163 -9.75 -5.56 -7.14
N PHE A 164 -9.63 -6.13 -5.94
CA PHE A 164 -8.38 -6.10 -5.18
C PHE A 164 -7.28 -6.96 -5.83
N GLN A 165 -7.65 -8.03 -6.52
CA GLN A 165 -6.71 -8.85 -7.30
C GLN A 165 -6.20 -8.08 -8.52
N GLN A 166 -7.09 -7.45 -9.28
CA GLN A 166 -6.72 -6.61 -10.43
C GLN A 166 -5.77 -5.46 -10.03
N GLU A 167 -6.01 -4.86 -8.86
CA GLU A 167 -5.21 -3.75 -8.35
C GLU A 167 -3.92 -4.18 -7.65
N LYS A 168 -3.68 -5.50 -7.51
CA LYS A 168 -2.53 -6.09 -6.80
C LYS A 168 -2.39 -5.59 -5.35
N THR A 169 -3.51 -5.26 -4.71
CA THR A 169 -3.58 -4.85 -3.29
C THR A 169 -4.02 -6.00 -2.38
N TRP A 170 -4.51 -7.11 -2.95
CA TRP A 170 -4.99 -8.30 -2.22
C TRP A 170 -4.05 -8.78 -1.11
N SER A 171 -2.75 -8.91 -1.38
CA SER A 171 -1.77 -9.38 -0.40
C SER A 171 -1.61 -8.46 0.81
N LEU A 172 -1.78 -7.15 0.61
CA LEU A 172 -1.76 -6.15 1.69
C LEU A 172 -3.07 -6.18 2.47
N ILE A 173 -4.18 -6.38 1.77
CA ILE A 173 -5.51 -6.41 2.37
C ILE A 173 -5.70 -7.65 3.26
N ILE A 174 -5.21 -8.84 2.88
CA ILE A 174 -5.26 -10.01 3.77
C ILE A 174 -4.54 -9.72 5.10
N ARG A 175 -3.44 -8.97 5.07
CA ARG A 175 -2.70 -8.59 6.28
C ARG A 175 -3.47 -7.63 7.18
N LEU A 176 -4.47 -6.90 6.64
CA LEU A 176 -5.32 -6.03 7.45
C LEU A 176 -6.14 -6.81 8.48
N ARG A 177 -6.40 -8.12 8.31
CA ARG A 177 -7.14 -8.92 9.29
C ARG A 177 -6.54 -8.80 10.69
N HIS A 178 -5.21 -8.91 10.82
CA HIS A 178 -4.54 -8.74 12.11
C HIS A 178 -4.69 -7.32 12.67
N ASN A 179 -4.74 -6.31 11.80
CA ASN A 179 -4.94 -4.93 12.22
C ASN A 179 -6.38 -4.62 12.62
N VAL A 180 -7.38 -5.24 11.98
CA VAL A 180 -8.78 -5.17 12.41
C VAL A 180 -8.90 -5.69 13.84
N ILE A 181 -8.27 -6.83 14.13
CA ILE A 181 -8.26 -7.41 15.47
C ILE A 181 -7.56 -6.47 16.47
N LYS A 182 -6.38 -5.94 16.13
CA LYS A 182 -5.67 -4.98 16.99
C LYS A 182 -6.48 -3.70 17.24
N ALA A 183 -7.16 -3.19 16.22
CA ALA A 183 -8.04 -2.03 16.34
C ALA A 183 -9.26 -2.32 17.24
N GLY A 184 -9.87 -3.49 17.08
CA GLY A 184 -10.96 -3.97 17.94
C GLY A 184 -10.53 -4.10 19.40
N ILE A 185 -9.39 -4.72 19.66
CA ILE A 185 -8.81 -4.82 21.02
C ILE A 185 -8.54 -3.44 21.61
N LYS A 186 -7.93 -2.52 20.84
CA LYS A 186 -7.68 -1.14 21.29
C LYS A 186 -8.98 -0.40 21.65
N MET A 187 -10.05 -0.61 20.89
CA MET A 187 -11.34 0.00 21.17
C MET A 187 -11.99 -0.58 22.44
N ILE A 188 -11.88 -1.89 22.64
CA ILE A 188 -12.35 -2.56 23.86
C ILE A 188 -11.54 -2.11 25.08
N SER A 189 -10.21 -2.05 24.98
CA SER A 189 -9.33 -1.64 26.09
C SER A 189 -9.55 -0.19 26.51
N LEU A 190 -9.97 0.68 25.58
CA LEU A 190 -10.35 2.06 25.90
C LEU A 190 -11.72 2.16 26.57
N SER A 191 -12.61 1.20 26.29
CA SER A 191 -14.00 1.22 26.77
C SER A 191 -14.18 0.53 28.13
N TYR A 192 -13.31 -0.43 28.48
CA TYR A 192 -13.44 -1.27 29.66
C TYR A 192 -12.15 -1.27 30.50
N THR A 193 -12.28 -1.04 31.81
CA THR A 193 -11.15 -1.12 32.76
C THR A 193 -10.77 -2.56 33.09
N LYS A 194 -11.75 -3.48 33.11
CA LYS A 194 -11.57 -4.93 33.27
C LYS A 194 -12.58 -5.64 32.38
N ILE A 195 -12.11 -6.61 31.59
CA ILE A 195 -12.95 -7.43 30.72
C ILE A 195 -12.43 -8.86 30.72
N SER A 196 -13.35 -9.84 30.69
CA SER A 196 -12.99 -11.25 30.54
C SER A 196 -12.53 -11.55 29.12
N PHE A 197 -11.57 -12.45 28.95
CA PHE A 197 -11.13 -12.92 27.62
C PHE A 197 -12.26 -13.62 26.84
N SER A 198 -13.20 -14.27 27.54
CA SER A 198 -14.42 -14.83 26.94
C SER A 198 -15.25 -13.77 26.22
N ASP A 199 -15.42 -12.60 26.85
CA ASP A 199 -16.28 -11.53 26.36
C ASP A 199 -15.61 -10.78 25.20
N VAL A 200 -14.27 -10.70 25.23
CA VAL A 200 -13.46 -10.19 24.12
C VAL A 200 -13.57 -11.10 22.92
N ALA A 201 -13.42 -12.42 23.10
CA ALA A 201 -13.56 -13.40 22.02
C ALA A 201 -14.96 -13.37 21.40
N GLN A 202 -16.00 -13.32 22.22
CA GLN A 202 -17.38 -13.25 21.74
C GLN A 202 -17.67 -11.95 20.97
N LYS A 203 -17.15 -10.80 21.43
CA LYS A 203 -17.31 -9.52 20.73
C LYS A 203 -16.53 -9.43 19.42
N LEU A 204 -15.34 -10.01 19.36
CA LEU A 204 -14.51 -10.03 18.16
C LEU A 204 -14.83 -11.20 17.22
N GLN A 205 -15.81 -12.05 17.59
CA GLN A 205 -16.16 -13.28 16.86
C GLN A 205 -14.94 -14.19 16.61
N LEU A 206 -14.08 -14.32 17.62
CA LEU A 206 -12.97 -15.26 17.60
C LEU A 206 -13.48 -16.66 18.00
N ASP A 207 -13.01 -17.69 17.31
CA ASP A 207 -13.48 -19.07 17.47
C ASP A 207 -13.07 -19.68 18.83
N SER A 208 -12.00 -19.17 19.46
CA SER A 208 -11.52 -19.65 20.76
C SER A 208 -11.13 -18.50 21.72
N PRO A 209 -11.43 -18.63 23.03
CA PRO A 209 -10.90 -17.72 24.05
C PRO A 209 -9.37 -17.80 24.19
N GLU A 210 -8.76 -18.92 23.83
CA GLU A 210 -7.30 -19.11 23.85
C GLU A 210 -6.62 -18.27 22.75
N ASP A 211 -7.28 -18.11 21.59
CA ASP A 211 -6.81 -17.22 20.52
C ASP A 211 -6.84 -15.75 20.96
N ALA A 212 -7.86 -15.36 21.75
CA ALA A 212 -7.94 -14.01 22.30
C ALA A 212 -6.78 -13.76 23.30
N GLU A 213 -6.44 -14.74 24.13
CA GLU A 213 -5.29 -14.65 25.04
C GLU A 213 -3.97 -14.54 24.27
N TYR A 214 -3.76 -15.38 23.24
CA TYR A 214 -2.55 -15.35 22.42
C TYR A 214 -2.37 -14.01 21.68
N ILE A 215 -3.46 -13.41 21.20
CA ILE A 215 -3.42 -12.13 20.48
C ILE A 215 -3.17 -10.96 21.45
N VAL A 216 -3.74 -11.00 22.66
CA VAL A 216 -3.51 -9.95 23.68
C VAL A 216 -2.09 -10.04 24.25
N ALA A 217 -1.51 -11.24 24.35
CA ALA A 217 -0.14 -11.45 24.81
C ALA A 217 0.94 -10.96 23.82
N LYS A 218 0.59 -10.61 22.58
CA LYS A 218 1.52 -10.36 21.47
C LYS A 218 1.48 -8.94 20.89
#